data_AF-A0A821Z2X7-F1
#
_entry.id   AF-A0A821Z2X7-F1
#
_cell.length_a   1.000
_cell.length_b   1.000
_cell.length_c   1.000
_cell.angle_alpha   90.00
_cell.angle_beta   90.00
_cell.angle_gamma   90.00
#
_symmetry.space_group_name_H-M   'P 1'
#
loop_
_entity.id
_entity.type
_entity.pdbx_description
1 polymer ?
#
loop_
_entity_poly.entity_id
_entity_poly.type
_entity_poly.pdbx_seq_one_letter_code
_entity_poly.pdbx_strand_id
1 'polypeptide(L)'
;MTVGGKQFAYRLKTSSGHDVIETLDYACLAISENQVLGIVGPTFSSEAKTIVRFSNRIGIPVIGYSATDPALSDHNAYQTFYRMIPSDIINAQALFKLFQKYDWNSTNIIYQGDNYGQGGLQTLATVFAKKIKILRIIRYDLYTNSIDDFRRKLEESPSRIVIIWTDANAATKIINLALKAGNILAPSFLWIFTDLDSNMKFNDKQLTGMLLIRPVTPQIFNVSTNTTLLKDAVEIWKNYDPQSYPNDETKIDSFALYAFDSAWLLILAFQE
;
A
#
# COMPACT_ATOMS: atom_id res chain seq x y z
N MET A 1 7.00 25.87 8.77
CA MET A 1 5.83 26.10 9.64
C MET A 1 6.28 26.30 11.08
N THR A 2 5.58 27.11 11.86
CA THR A 2 5.89 27.31 13.29
C THR A 2 4.83 26.62 14.13
N VAL A 3 5.23 25.71 15.02
CA VAL A 3 4.31 25.01 15.93
C VAL A 3 4.89 25.09 17.33
N GLY A 4 4.14 25.61 18.30
CA GLY A 4 4.60 25.74 19.69
C GLY A 4 5.90 26.54 19.85
N GLY A 5 6.12 27.56 19.00
CA GLY A 5 7.34 28.39 19.02
C GLY A 5 8.56 27.79 18.32
N LYS A 6 8.52 26.52 17.87
CA LYS A 6 9.59 25.89 17.08
C LYS A 6 9.30 26.00 15.58
N GLN A 7 10.33 26.28 14.78
CA GLN A 7 10.21 26.28 13.32
C GLN A 7 10.57 24.92 12.74
N PHE A 8 9.70 24.39 11.89
CA PHE A 8 9.87 23.16 11.14
C PHE A 8 9.98 23.47 9.65
N ALA A 9 10.97 22.90 8.99
CA ALA A 9 11.15 22.92 7.54
C ALA A 9 11.14 21.48 7.01
N TYR A 10 10.79 21.32 5.74
CA TYR A 10 10.80 20.02 5.08
C TYR A 10 11.62 20.08 3.80
N ARG A 11 12.04 18.90 3.34
CA ARG A 11 12.65 18.68 2.03
C ARG A 11 11.94 17.54 1.36
N LEU A 12 11.40 17.80 0.18
CA LEU A 12 10.70 16.80 -0.61
C LEU A 12 11.65 16.22 -1.66
N LYS A 13 11.66 14.89 -1.77
CA LYS A 13 12.32 14.15 -2.85
C LYS A 13 11.32 13.16 -3.41
N THR A 14 11.23 13.11 -4.73
CA THR A 14 10.34 12.22 -5.46
C THR A 14 11.20 11.13 -6.09
N SER A 15 10.97 9.86 -5.75
CA SER A 15 11.61 8.74 -6.41
C SER A 15 10.80 8.29 -7.63
N SER A 16 11.45 7.58 -8.53
CA SER A 16 10.85 6.90 -9.67
C SER A 16 9.89 5.76 -9.26
N GLY A 17 9.92 5.37 -7.99
CA GLY A 17 9.09 4.33 -7.40
C GLY A 17 9.64 2.92 -7.65
N HIS A 18 9.65 2.09 -6.60
CA HIS A 18 10.31 0.78 -6.58
C HIS A 18 11.84 0.82 -6.83
N ASP A 19 12.45 2.01 -6.86
CA ASP A 19 13.90 2.18 -6.89
C ASP A 19 14.43 2.40 -5.47
N VAL A 20 14.83 1.29 -4.86
CA VAL A 20 15.38 1.26 -3.51
C VAL A 20 16.70 2.02 -3.41
N ILE A 21 17.52 2.03 -4.47
CA ILE A 21 18.84 2.66 -4.44
C ILE A 21 18.70 4.17 -4.53
N GLU A 22 17.86 4.66 -5.45
CA GLU A 22 17.53 6.08 -5.57
C GLU A 22 16.96 6.61 -4.25
N THR A 23 15.99 5.90 -3.66
CA THR A 23 15.34 6.35 -2.43
C THR A 23 16.32 6.32 -1.23
N LEU A 24 17.23 5.34 -1.19
CA LEU A 24 18.29 5.30 -0.19
C LEU A 24 19.30 6.45 -0.38
N ASP A 25 19.68 6.79 -1.61
CA ASP A 25 20.57 7.91 -1.90
C ASP A 25 19.99 9.23 -1.39
N TYR A 26 18.71 9.49 -1.66
CA TYR A 26 18.00 10.66 -1.11
C TYR A 26 17.99 10.69 0.42
N ALA A 27 17.73 9.55 1.07
CA ALA A 27 17.75 9.47 2.53
C ALA A 27 19.16 9.73 3.09
N CYS A 28 20.18 9.12 2.49
CA CYS A 28 21.59 9.32 2.87
C CYS A 28 22.02 10.78 2.73
N LEU A 29 21.70 11.42 1.61
CA LEU A 29 22.00 12.83 1.38
C LEU A 29 21.33 13.71 2.46
N ALA A 30 20.02 13.53 2.67
CA ALA A 30 19.26 14.30 3.66
C ALA A 30 19.80 14.15 5.09
N ILE A 31 20.23 12.94 5.46
CA ILE A 31 20.80 12.62 6.77
C ILE A 31 22.23 13.16 6.91
N SER A 32 23.08 12.96 5.91
CA SER A 32 24.51 13.33 5.96
C SER A 32 24.73 14.83 6.11
N GLU A 33 23.79 15.63 5.60
CA GLU A 33 23.82 17.08 5.75
C GLU A 33 23.34 17.55 7.15
N ASN A 34 23.11 16.62 8.10
CA ASN A 34 22.56 16.85 9.45
C ASN A 34 21.27 17.69 9.47
N GLN A 35 20.47 17.55 8.41
CA GLN A 35 19.38 18.48 8.11
C GLN A 35 17.99 17.92 8.35
N VAL A 36 17.88 16.69 8.86
CA VAL A 36 16.59 16.06 9.13
C VAL A 36 16.48 15.51 10.54
N LEU A 37 15.34 15.77 11.16
CA LEU A 37 14.97 15.22 12.48
C LEU A 37 14.21 13.89 12.35
N GLY A 38 13.64 13.62 11.18
CA GLY A 38 12.89 12.40 10.88
C GLY A 38 12.54 12.34 9.40
N ILE A 39 12.06 11.17 8.98
CA ILE A 39 11.67 10.89 7.59
C ILE A 39 10.19 10.54 7.58
N VAL A 40 9.43 11.15 6.66
CA VAL A 40 8.06 10.74 6.35
C VAL A 40 8.09 9.98 5.02
N GLY A 41 7.53 8.78 5.00
CA GLY A 41 7.65 7.83 3.90
C GLY A 41 8.69 6.73 4.16
N PRO A 42 9.18 6.03 3.12
CA PRO A 42 8.83 6.17 1.71
C PRO A 42 7.48 5.50 1.37
N THR A 43 7.11 5.49 0.08
CA THR A 43 5.86 4.88 -0.40
C THR A 43 5.93 3.36 -0.32
N PHE A 44 6.97 2.75 -0.89
CA PHE A 44 6.99 1.30 -1.09
C PHE A 44 7.65 0.56 0.07
N SER A 45 7.12 -0.62 0.40
CA SER A 45 7.64 -1.42 1.53
C SER A 45 9.10 -1.85 1.34
N SER A 46 9.55 -2.08 0.11
CA SER A 46 10.96 -2.41 -0.21
C SER A 46 11.90 -1.24 0.10
N GLU A 47 11.48 -0.02 -0.23
CA GLU A 47 12.23 1.21 0.08
C GLU A 47 12.24 1.42 1.60
N ALA A 48 11.09 1.29 2.26
CA ALA A 48 10.96 1.50 3.71
C ALA A 48 11.85 0.55 4.49
N LYS A 49 11.86 -0.75 4.15
CA LYS A 49 12.74 -1.74 4.78
C LYS A 49 14.21 -1.35 4.70
N THR A 50 14.64 -0.79 3.57
CA THR A 50 16.04 -0.41 3.34
C THR A 50 16.39 0.85 4.12
N ILE A 51 15.57 1.89 4.00
CA ILE A 51 15.79 3.17 4.68
C ILE A 51 15.77 2.99 6.19
N VAL A 52 14.81 2.24 6.74
CA VAL A 52 14.73 2.02 8.18
C VAL A 52 15.94 1.26 8.71
N ARG A 53 16.47 0.27 7.98
CA ARG A 53 17.69 -0.43 8.41
C ARG A 53 18.89 0.51 8.53
N PHE A 54 18.98 1.50 7.65
CA PHE A 54 19.97 2.57 7.76
C PHE A 54 19.64 3.51 8.93
N SER A 55 18.42 4.04 8.99
CA SER A 55 17.96 4.97 10.02
C SER A 55 18.04 4.41 11.45
N ASN A 56 17.84 3.10 11.64
CA ASN A 56 18.02 2.42 12.91
C ASN A 56 19.41 2.64 13.51
N ARG A 57 20.46 2.66 12.67
CA ARG A 57 21.85 2.78 13.13
C ARG A 57 22.18 4.17 13.65
N ILE A 58 21.43 5.17 13.22
CA ILE A 58 21.67 6.58 13.51
C ILE A 58 20.57 7.19 14.38
N GLY A 59 19.52 6.42 14.72
CA GLY A 59 18.43 6.84 15.58
C GLY A 59 17.41 7.79 14.94
N ILE A 60 17.34 7.85 13.60
CA ILE A 60 16.38 8.72 12.91
C ILE A 60 15.01 8.01 12.79
N PRO A 61 13.91 8.61 13.29
CA PRO A 61 12.57 8.05 13.14
C PRO A 61 12.11 8.11 11.69
N VAL A 62 11.43 7.05 11.26
CA VAL A 62 10.82 6.93 9.92
C VAL A 62 9.33 6.63 10.10
N ILE A 63 8.47 7.54 9.64
CA ILE A 63 7.02 7.42 9.73
C ILE A 63 6.44 7.08 8.36
N GLY A 64 6.07 5.82 8.15
CA GLY A 64 5.49 5.35 6.90
C GLY A 64 4.02 5.73 6.74
N TYR A 65 3.67 6.30 5.59
CA TYR A 65 2.28 6.62 5.24
C TYR A 65 1.63 5.61 4.28
N SER A 66 2.42 4.77 3.61
CA SER A 66 1.91 3.83 2.58
C SER A 66 2.51 2.42 2.68
N ALA A 67 3.70 2.24 3.26
CA ALA A 67 4.32 0.92 3.42
C ALA A 67 3.58 0.01 4.43
N THR A 68 2.86 -0.99 3.92
CA THR A 68 1.96 -1.87 4.71
C THR A 68 2.52 -3.26 5.04
N ASP A 69 3.69 -3.64 4.51
CA ASP A 69 4.30 -4.96 4.74
C ASP A 69 4.33 -5.31 6.25
N PRO A 70 3.80 -6.48 6.67
CA PRO A 70 3.73 -6.83 8.08
C PRO A 70 5.08 -6.99 8.77
N ALA A 71 6.14 -7.32 8.02
CA ALA A 71 7.48 -7.45 8.58
C ALA A 71 8.01 -6.12 9.17
N LEU A 72 7.54 -4.97 8.67
CA LEU A 72 7.91 -3.66 9.20
C LEU A 72 7.43 -3.43 10.64
N SER A 73 6.53 -4.26 11.16
CA SER A 73 6.09 -4.20 12.56
C SER A 73 7.01 -4.95 13.53
N ASP A 74 8.06 -5.61 13.05
CA ASP A 74 9.09 -6.20 13.93
C ASP A 74 10.08 -5.13 14.41
N HIS A 75 9.85 -4.59 15.61
CA HIS A 75 10.71 -3.56 16.20
C HIS A 75 12.11 -4.05 16.60
N ASN A 76 12.38 -5.38 16.58
CA ASN A 76 13.75 -5.85 16.71
C ASN A 76 14.55 -5.58 15.42
N ALA A 77 13.90 -5.65 14.27
CA ALA A 77 14.50 -5.40 12.96
C ALA A 77 14.34 -3.95 12.48
N TYR A 78 13.26 -3.27 12.88
CA TYR A 78 12.82 -1.96 12.39
C TYR A 78 12.50 -1.01 13.55
N GLN A 79 13.45 -0.85 14.48
CA GLN A 79 13.27 -0.11 15.73
C GLN A 79 12.77 1.33 15.55
N THR A 80 13.23 2.05 14.54
CA THR A 80 12.85 3.46 14.31
C THR A 80 11.66 3.63 13.38
N PHE A 81 11.02 2.55 12.94
CA PHE A 81 9.87 2.62 12.05
C PHE A 81 8.54 2.63 12.80
N TYR A 82 7.70 3.58 12.41
CA TYR A 82 6.30 3.68 12.81
C TYR A 82 5.46 3.94 11.56
N ARG A 83 4.15 3.72 11.62
CA ARG A 83 3.25 4.00 10.48
C ARG A 83 1.86 4.38 10.92
N MET A 84 1.23 5.28 10.16
CA MET A 84 -0.18 5.66 10.34
C MET A 84 -1.13 4.71 9.61
N ILE A 85 -0.67 4.16 8.47
CA ILE A 85 -1.43 3.18 7.71
C ILE A 85 -1.41 1.81 8.42
N PRO A 86 -2.53 1.04 8.44
CA PRO A 86 -2.54 -0.28 9.06
C PRO A 86 -1.60 -1.27 8.37
N SER A 87 -1.14 -2.25 9.14
CA SER A 87 -0.45 -3.42 8.61
C SER A 87 -1.37 -4.30 7.75
N ASP A 88 -0.80 -4.88 6.71
CA ASP A 88 -1.47 -5.86 5.84
C ASP A 88 -1.96 -7.14 6.53
N ILE A 89 -1.53 -7.40 7.77
CA ILE A 89 -2.14 -8.46 8.58
C ILE A 89 -3.65 -8.25 8.74
N ILE A 90 -4.11 -7.00 8.77
CA ILE A 90 -5.53 -6.66 8.85
C ILE A 90 -6.25 -7.02 7.54
N ASN A 91 -5.64 -6.74 6.38
CA ASN A 91 -6.17 -7.12 5.07
C ASN A 91 -6.27 -8.65 4.93
N ALA A 92 -5.24 -9.39 5.34
CA ALA A 92 -5.24 -10.85 5.33
C ALA A 92 -6.33 -11.44 6.26
N GLN A 93 -6.53 -10.86 7.45
CA GLN A 93 -7.60 -11.27 8.36
C GLN A 93 -9.00 -10.97 7.80
N ALA A 94 -9.17 -9.85 7.10
CA ALA A 94 -10.42 -9.51 6.42
C ALA A 94 -10.74 -10.51 5.30
N LEU A 95 -9.73 -10.86 4.47
CA LEU A 95 -9.83 -11.92 3.46
C LEU A 95 -10.24 -13.26 4.10
N PHE A 96 -9.62 -13.63 5.22
CA PHE A 96 -9.96 -14.86 5.91
C PHE A 96 -11.42 -14.90 6.36
N LYS A 97 -11.91 -13.81 6.97
CA LYS A 97 -13.32 -13.69 7.36
C LYS A 97 -14.26 -13.74 6.16
N LEU A 98 -13.88 -13.13 5.04
CA LEU A 98 -14.63 -13.19 3.78
C LEU A 98 -14.77 -14.63 3.28
N PHE A 99 -13.66 -15.36 3.23
CA PHE A 99 -13.65 -16.77 2.81
C PHE A 99 -14.48 -17.65 3.75
N GLN A 100 -14.40 -17.44 5.06
CA GLN A 100 -15.24 -18.16 6.03
C GLN A 100 -16.73 -17.86 5.83
N LYS A 101 -17.09 -16.61 5.53
CA LYS A 101 -18.50 -16.22 5.35
C LYS A 101 -19.17 -16.91 4.16
N TYR A 102 -18.40 -17.20 3.11
CA TYR A 102 -18.90 -17.82 1.88
C TYR A 102 -18.46 -19.29 1.72
N ASP A 103 -17.92 -19.89 2.78
CA ASP A 103 -17.42 -21.27 2.79
C ASP A 103 -16.40 -21.58 1.67
N TRP A 104 -15.63 -20.55 1.26
CA TRP A 104 -14.55 -20.72 0.30
C TRP A 104 -13.33 -21.34 0.98
N ASN A 105 -12.87 -22.47 0.44
CA ASN A 105 -11.80 -23.27 1.05
C ASN A 105 -10.49 -23.27 0.24
N SER A 106 -10.46 -22.61 -0.92
CA SER A 106 -9.26 -22.52 -1.74
C SER A 106 -9.21 -21.25 -2.59
N THR A 107 -8.00 -20.83 -2.93
CA THR A 107 -7.73 -19.65 -3.75
C THR A 107 -6.46 -19.83 -4.59
N ASN A 108 -6.31 -19.00 -5.61
CA ASN A 108 -5.03 -18.73 -6.27
C ASN A 108 -4.54 -17.35 -5.81
N ILE A 109 -3.23 -17.11 -5.83
CA ILE A 109 -2.67 -15.80 -5.53
C ILE A 109 -1.74 -15.34 -6.64
N ILE A 110 -1.95 -14.11 -7.09
CA ILE A 110 -1.00 -13.34 -7.88
C ILE A 110 -0.41 -12.29 -6.95
N TYR A 111 0.91 -12.23 -6.83
CA TYR A 111 1.59 -11.25 -5.98
C TYR A 111 2.71 -10.56 -6.77
N GLN A 112 3.00 -9.30 -6.44
CA GLN A 112 4.09 -8.60 -7.08
C GLN A 112 5.44 -9.02 -6.49
N GLY A 113 6.45 -9.08 -7.34
CA GLY A 113 7.75 -9.67 -7.05
C GLY A 113 8.69 -8.78 -6.24
N ASP A 114 8.21 -8.18 -5.15
CA ASP A 114 8.96 -7.32 -4.23
C ASP A 114 8.66 -7.66 -2.76
N ASN A 115 9.13 -6.84 -1.81
CA ASN A 115 8.89 -7.08 -0.39
C ASN A 115 7.41 -6.99 0.00
N TYR A 116 6.65 -6.05 -0.57
CA TYR A 116 5.23 -5.88 -0.27
C TYR A 116 4.42 -7.13 -0.69
N GLY A 117 4.57 -7.56 -1.95
CA GLY A 117 3.85 -8.75 -2.44
C GLY A 117 4.28 -10.03 -1.73
N GLN A 118 5.58 -10.20 -1.46
CA GLN A 118 6.10 -11.36 -0.73
C GLN A 118 5.61 -11.40 0.74
N GLY A 119 5.59 -10.24 1.41
CA GLY A 119 5.07 -10.10 2.77
C GLY A 119 3.56 -10.41 2.84
N GLY A 120 2.80 -9.93 1.85
CA GLY A 120 1.39 -10.27 1.67
C GLY A 120 1.14 -11.77 1.51
N LEU A 121 1.88 -12.42 0.61
CA LEU A 121 1.81 -13.87 0.38
C LEU A 121 2.09 -14.67 1.68
N GLN A 122 3.17 -14.34 2.39
CA GLN A 122 3.54 -15.03 3.64
C GLN A 122 2.47 -14.84 4.73
N THR A 123 1.94 -13.63 4.83
CA THR A 123 0.89 -13.30 5.80
C THR A 123 -0.39 -14.04 5.48
N LEU A 124 -0.81 -14.08 4.21
CA LEU A 124 -1.96 -14.88 3.79
C LEU A 124 -1.75 -16.35 4.07
N ALA A 125 -0.61 -16.93 3.69
CA ALA A 125 -0.32 -18.34 3.95
C ALA A 125 -0.42 -18.67 5.45
N THR A 126 0.00 -17.75 6.31
CA THR A 126 -0.09 -17.89 7.77
C THR A 126 -1.54 -17.78 8.26
N VAL A 127 -2.28 -16.75 7.84
CA VAL A 127 -3.66 -16.52 8.30
C VAL A 127 -4.61 -17.60 7.76
N PHE A 128 -4.42 -18.05 6.54
CA PHE A 128 -5.24 -19.08 5.90
C PHE A 128 -4.90 -20.49 6.39
N ALA A 129 -3.81 -20.64 7.14
CA ALA A 129 -3.29 -21.92 7.57
C ALA A 129 -4.40 -22.83 8.14
N LYS A 130 -4.36 -24.11 7.72
CA LYS A 130 -5.27 -25.19 8.13
C LYS A 130 -6.73 -25.08 7.64
N LYS A 131 -7.20 -23.95 7.10
CA LYS A 131 -8.61 -23.76 6.70
C LYS A 131 -8.83 -23.42 5.23
N ILE A 132 -7.92 -22.65 4.63
CA ILE A 132 -8.03 -22.21 3.23
C ILE A 132 -6.73 -22.56 2.50
N LYS A 133 -6.81 -23.20 1.35
CA LYS A 133 -5.63 -23.63 0.56
C LYS A 133 -5.28 -22.63 -0.53
N ILE A 134 -4.02 -22.21 -0.59
CA ILE A 134 -3.48 -21.48 -1.74
C ILE A 134 -2.95 -22.50 -2.75
N LEU A 135 -3.62 -22.63 -3.91
CA LEU A 135 -3.37 -23.71 -4.88
C LEU A 135 -2.37 -23.34 -5.98
N ARG A 136 -2.32 -22.06 -6.34
CA ARG A 136 -1.36 -21.50 -7.30
C ARG A 136 -0.81 -20.22 -6.73
N ILE A 137 0.51 -20.10 -6.79
CA ILE A 137 1.27 -18.90 -6.42
C ILE A 137 1.92 -18.40 -7.70
N ILE A 138 1.54 -17.21 -8.13
CA ILE A 138 1.94 -16.63 -9.41
C ILE A 138 2.61 -15.29 -9.11
N ARG A 139 3.88 -15.16 -9.51
CA ARG A 139 4.66 -13.93 -9.33
C ARG A 139 4.45 -13.02 -10.54
N TYR A 140 4.15 -11.75 -10.28
CA TYR A 140 4.24 -10.66 -11.24
C TYR A 140 5.61 -10.00 -11.13
N ASP A 141 6.34 -9.91 -12.24
CA ASP A 141 7.65 -9.25 -12.26
C ASP A 141 7.50 -7.77 -12.59
N LEU A 142 7.88 -6.91 -11.64
CA LEU A 142 7.76 -5.45 -11.76
C LEU A 142 8.72 -4.87 -12.81
N TYR A 143 9.86 -5.51 -13.06
CA TYR A 143 10.88 -5.01 -13.98
C TYR A 143 10.52 -5.33 -15.43
N THR A 144 10.18 -6.59 -15.71
CA THR A 144 9.79 -7.03 -17.05
C THR A 144 8.32 -6.75 -17.36
N ASN A 145 7.54 -6.34 -16.36
CA ASN A 145 6.08 -6.20 -16.42
C ASN A 145 5.38 -7.48 -16.92
N SER A 146 5.93 -8.65 -16.60
CA SER A 146 5.45 -9.94 -17.07
C SER A 146 4.86 -10.79 -15.95
N ILE A 147 4.01 -11.74 -16.35
CA ILE A 147 3.43 -12.72 -15.45
C ILE A 147 3.46 -14.10 -16.11
N ASP A 148 4.25 -14.99 -15.54
CA ASP A 148 4.59 -16.24 -16.22
C ASP A 148 3.46 -17.26 -16.12
N ASP A 149 2.96 -17.70 -17.28
CA ASP A 149 2.00 -18.78 -17.45
C ASP A 149 0.73 -18.66 -16.60
N PHE A 150 0.34 -17.44 -16.20
CA PHE A 150 -0.75 -17.27 -15.25
C PHE A 150 -2.09 -17.82 -15.78
N ARG A 151 -2.38 -17.64 -17.07
CA ARG A 151 -3.59 -18.21 -17.69
C ARG A 151 -3.67 -19.71 -17.48
N ARG A 152 -2.64 -20.43 -17.93
CA ARG A 152 -2.54 -21.89 -17.81
C ARG A 152 -2.62 -22.34 -16.35
N LYS A 153 -1.85 -21.69 -15.46
CA LYS A 153 -1.86 -21.99 -14.02
C LYS A 153 -3.24 -21.82 -13.39
N LEU A 154 -3.98 -20.78 -13.78
CA LEU A 154 -5.34 -20.52 -13.32
C LEU A 154 -6.34 -21.53 -13.88
N GLU A 155 -6.30 -21.82 -15.19
CA GLU A 155 -7.16 -22.81 -15.86
C GLU A 155 -6.98 -24.22 -15.28
N GLU A 156 -5.74 -24.62 -14.98
CA GLU A 156 -5.39 -25.91 -14.35
C GLU A 156 -5.72 -25.97 -12.85
N SER A 157 -6.01 -24.84 -12.21
CA SER A 157 -6.38 -24.82 -10.79
C SER A 157 -7.83 -25.26 -10.63
N PRO A 158 -8.21 -26.01 -9.59
CA PRO A 158 -9.61 -26.25 -9.27
C PRO A 158 -10.27 -25.06 -8.55
N SER A 159 -9.47 -24.10 -8.04
CA SER A 159 -10.01 -22.86 -7.46
C SER A 159 -10.39 -21.87 -8.56
N ARG A 160 -11.55 -21.23 -8.41
CA ARG A 160 -12.03 -20.14 -9.27
C ARG A 160 -11.91 -18.76 -8.62
N ILE A 161 -11.21 -18.67 -7.49
CA ILE A 161 -10.92 -17.41 -6.80
C ILE A 161 -9.45 -17.05 -7.02
N VAL A 162 -9.19 -15.79 -7.33
CA VAL A 162 -7.85 -15.21 -7.50
C VAL A 162 -7.73 -14.00 -6.58
N ILE A 163 -6.81 -14.07 -5.62
CA ILE A 163 -6.39 -12.90 -4.85
C ILE A 163 -5.24 -12.23 -5.59
N ILE A 164 -5.35 -10.93 -5.84
CA ILE A 164 -4.28 -10.12 -6.40
C ILE A 164 -3.71 -9.21 -5.31
N TRP A 165 -2.46 -9.50 -4.95
CA TRP A 165 -1.68 -8.81 -3.92
C TRP A 165 -0.57 -7.99 -4.56
N THR A 166 -0.98 -6.88 -5.16
CA THR A 166 -0.11 -5.98 -5.90
C THR A 166 -0.54 -4.55 -5.60
N ASP A 167 0.33 -3.59 -5.88
CA ASP A 167 -0.09 -2.19 -5.93
C ASP A 167 -1.02 -1.97 -7.13
N ALA A 168 -1.64 -0.79 -7.13
CA ALA A 168 -2.53 -0.29 -8.16
C ALA A 168 -1.98 -0.39 -9.60
N ASN A 169 -0.68 -0.08 -9.80
CA ASN A 169 -0.06 -0.04 -11.12
C ASN A 169 0.13 -1.46 -11.67
N ALA A 170 0.67 -2.35 -10.85
CA ALA A 170 0.82 -3.76 -11.17
C ALA A 170 -0.55 -4.42 -11.38
N ALA A 171 -1.55 -4.12 -10.55
CA ALA A 171 -2.91 -4.62 -10.68
C ALA A 171 -3.51 -4.26 -12.05
N THR A 172 -3.37 -3.00 -12.45
CA THR A 172 -3.84 -2.50 -13.75
C THR A 172 -3.20 -3.27 -14.92
N LYS A 173 -1.88 -3.47 -14.86
CA LYS A 173 -1.15 -4.20 -15.90
C LYS A 173 -1.58 -5.67 -15.96
N ILE A 174 -1.74 -6.34 -14.82
CA ILE A 174 -2.19 -7.73 -14.73
C ILE A 174 -3.60 -7.89 -15.32
N ILE A 175 -4.52 -6.98 -15.00
CA ILE A 175 -5.89 -7.04 -15.55
C ILE A 175 -5.89 -6.81 -17.07
N ASN A 176 -5.07 -5.89 -17.57
CA ASN A 176 -4.92 -5.71 -19.02
C ASN A 176 -4.37 -6.96 -19.72
N LEU A 177 -3.45 -7.68 -19.07
CA LEU A 177 -2.97 -8.98 -19.56
C LEU A 177 -4.08 -10.04 -19.49
N ALA A 178 -4.89 -10.04 -18.44
CA ALA A 178 -6.01 -10.99 -18.27
C ALA A 178 -7.11 -10.78 -19.31
N LEU A 179 -7.45 -9.53 -19.63
CA LEU A 179 -8.38 -9.16 -20.69
C LEU A 179 -7.92 -9.68 -22.06
N LYS A 180 -6.61 -9.61 -22.34
CA LYS A 180 -6.00 -10.13 -23.58
C LYS A 180 -5.94 -11.65 -23.61
N ALA A 181 -5.69 -12.29 -22.47
CA ALA A 181 -5.58 -13.74 -22.35
C ALA A 181 -6.92 -14.46 -22.56
N GLY A 182 -8.03 -13.82 -22.18
CA GLY A 182 -9.39 -14.34 -22.26
C GLY A 182 -9.68 -15.47 -21.25
N ASN A 183 -10.96 -15.70 -20.95
CA ASN A 183 -11.47 -16.81 -20.12
C ASN A 183 -10.97 -16.94 -18.67
N ILE A 184 -10.16 -16.00 -18.17
CA ILE A 184 -9.66 -15.99 -16.79
C ILE A 184 -10.19 -14.85 -15.94
N LEU A 185 -11.18 -14.12 -16.46
CA LEU A 185 -11.94 -13.08 -15.77
C LEU A 185 -13.39 -13.55 -15.52
N ALA A 186 -14.32 -12.65 -15.22
CA ALA A 186 -15.72 -13.03 -15.07
C ALA A 186 -16.30 -13.57 -16.40
N PRO A 187 -17.21 -14.57 -16.35
CA PRO A 187 -17.74 -15.24 -15.16
C PRO A 187 -16.87 -16.41 -14.63
N SER A 188 -15.76 -16.73 -15.29
CA SER A 188 -14.93 -17.90 -14.97
C SER A 188 -14.21 -17.79 -13.62
N PHE A 189 -13.75 -16.59 -13.25
CA PHE A 189 -13.01 -16.37 -12.01
C PHE A 189 -13.52 -15.15 -11.25
N LEU A 190 -13.54 -15.28 -9.93
CA LEU A 190 -13.70 -14.17 -8.99
C LEU A 190 -12.33 -13.60 -8.65
N TRP A 191 -12.13 -12.31 -8.91
CA TRP A 191 -10.90 -11.60 -8.57
C TRP A 191 -11.11 -10.72 -7.34
N ILE A 192 -10.21 -10.83 -6.37
CA ILE A 192 -10.22 -10.07 -5.12
C ILE A 192 -8.93 -9.28 -5.02
N PHE A 193 -9.04 -7.95 -5.02
CA PHE A 193 -7.92 -7.02 -4.95
C PHE A 193 -7.66 -6.58 -3.52
N THR A 194 -6.39 -6.46 -3.15
CA THR A 194 -5.97 -5.87 -1.87
C THR A 194 -5.62 -4.39 -1.97
N ASP A 195 -5.42 -3.91 -3.18
CA ASP A 195 -5.18 -2.51 -3.49
C ASP A 195 -5.66 -2.22 -4.93
N LEU A 196 -6.24 -1.04 -5.16
CA LEU A 196 -6.75 -0.59 -6.45
C LEU A 196 -6.69 0.93 -6.56
N ASP A 197 -6.24 1.41 -7.71
CA ASP A 197 -6.39 2.82 -8.06
C ASP A 197 -7.87 3.18 -8.22
N SER A 198 -8.27 4.32 -7.66
CA SER A 198 -9.55 4.96 -7.97
C SER A 198 -9.73 5.28 -9.47
N ASN A 199 -8.63 5.40 -10.21
CA ASN A 199 -8.61 5.69 -11.64
C ASN A 199 -8.75 4.46 -12.56
N MET A 200 -8.81 3.23 -12.02
CA MET A 200 -9.09 2.05 -12.86
C MET A 200 -10.51 2.14 -13.45
N LYS A 201 -10.59 2.32 -14.77
CA LYS A 201 -11.86 2.41 -15.50
C LYS A 201 -12.39 1.02 -15.84
N PHE A 202 -13.35 0.55 -15.06
CA PHE A 202 -14.03 -0.73 -15.26
C PHE A 202 -15.18 -0.64 -16.28
N ASN A 203 -14.88 -0.26 -17.53
CA ASN A 203 -15.91 -0.20 -18.59
C ASN A 203 -16.11 -1.53 -19.33
N ASP A 204 -15.37 -2.59 -18.97
CA ASP A 204 -15.48 -3.91 -19.59
C ASP A 204 -16.37 -4.85 -18.73
N LYS A 205 -17.35 -5.50 -19.37
CA LYS A 205 -18.27 -6.44 -18.71
C LYS A 205 -17.55 -7.63 -18.07
N GLN A 206 -16.36 -8.01 -18.56
CA GLN A 206 -15.52 -9.06 -17.98
C GLN A 206 -14.96 -8.71 -16.60
N LEU A 207 -15.03 -7.43 -16.19
CA LEU A 207 -14.60 -6.96 -14.88
C LEU A 207 -15.75 -6.92 -13.86
N THR A 208 -16.94 -7.37 -14.26
CA THR A 208 -18.12 -7.43 -13.38
C THR A 208 -17.90 -8.45 -12.26
N GLY A 209 -18.22 -8.07 -11.03
CA GLY A 209 -18.16 -8.97 -9.87
C GLY A 209 -16.81 -9.08 -9.17
N MET A 210 -15.83 -8.25 -9.56
CA MET A 210 -14.57 -8.11 -8.83
C MET A 210 -14.79 -7.51 -7.44
N LEU A 211 -14.01 -7.96 -6.46
CA LEU A 211 -14.06 -7.47 -5.08
C LEU A 211 -12.79 -6.67 -4.76
N LEU A 212 -12.94 -5.59 -4.00
CA LEU A 212 -11.82 -4.83 -3.43
C LEU A 212 -11.88 -4.91 -1.91
N ILE A 213 -10.75 -5.21 -1.29
CA ILE A 213 -10.53 -5.05 0.15
C ILE A 213 -9.64 -3.84 0.33
N ARG A 214 -10.14 -2.87 1.10
CA ARG A 214 -9.41 -1.66 1.46
C ARG A 214 -9.77 -1.24 2.89
N PRO A 215 -8.90 -0.50 3.58
CA PRO A 215 -9.23 0.13 4.86
C PRO A 215 -10.51 0.96 4.75
N VAL A 216 -11.27 1.00 5.84
CA VAL A 216 -12.48 1.82 5.91
C VAL A 216 -12.09 3.28 5.94
N THR A 217 -12.56 4.05 4.96
CA THR A 217 -12.49 5.51 4.97
C THR A 217 -13.88 6.10 5.23
N PRO A 218 -13.97 7.31 5.81
CA PRO A 218 -15.27 7.97 6.09
C PRO A 218 -16.21 8.05 4.87
N GLN A 219 -15.64 8.14 3.67
CA GLN A 219 -16.36 8.21 2.40
C GLN A 219 -17.21 6.97 2.12
N ILE A 220 -16.91 5.81 2.73
CA ILE A 220 -17.56 4.53 2.42
C ILE A 220 -18.87 4.31 3.20
N PHE A 221 -18.97 4.77 4.45
CA PHE A 221 -20.08 4.40 5.34
C PHE A 221 -21.08 5.53 5.63
N ASN A 222 -20.96 6.69 4.97
CA ASN A 222 -21.81 7.86 5.20
C ASN A 222 -22.01 8.17 6.70
N VAL A 223 -20.98 7.90 7.50
CA VAL A 223 -20.98 8.14 8.94
C VAL A 223 -20.65 9.61 9.14
N SER A 224 -21.37 10.27 10.04
CA SER A 224 -21.01 11.63 10.46
C SER A 224 -19.64 11.60 11.15
N THR A 225 -18.58 11.86 10.39
CA THR A 225 -17.25 12.04 10.93
C THR A 225 -17.02 13.51 11.25
N ASN A 226 -16.37 13.78 12.38
CA ASN A 226 -15.84 15.11 12.66
C ASN A 226 -14.78 15.43 11.60
N THR A 227 -15.08 16.37 10.71
CA THR A 227 -14.21 16.76 9.60
C THR A 227 -13.37 17.99 9.89
N THR A 228 -13.40 18.54 11.11
CA THR A 228 -12.67 19.78 11.44
C THR A 228 -11.18 19.64 11.10
N LEU A 229 -10.50 18.61 11.60
CA LEU A 229 -9.08 18.39 11.31
C LEU A 229 -8.80 18.15 9.82
N LEU A 230 -9.70 17.46 9.12
CA LEU A 230 -9.57 17.24 7.68
C LEU A 230 -9.69 18.57 6.91
N LYS A 231 -10.62 19.44 7.30
CA LYS A 231 -10.78 20.77 6.70
C LYS A 231 -9.57 21.64 6.96
N ASP A 232 -9.05 21.64 8.19
CA ASP A 232 -7.84 22.38 8.54
C ASP A 232 -6.64 21.88 7.72
N ALA A 233 -6.48 20.56 7.57
CA ALA A 233 -5.43 19.95 6.75
C ALA A 233 -5.53 20.37 5.27
N VAL A 234 -6.74 20.34 4.71
CA VAL A 234 -6.99 20.77 3.33
C VAL A 234 -6.74 22.27 3.15
N GLU A 235 -7.11 23.10 4.12
CA GLU A 235 -6.85 24.54 4.09
C GLU A 235 -5.35 24.85 4.18
N ILE A 236 -4.62 24.16 5.06
CA ILE A 236 -3.15 24.23 5.12
C ILE A 236 -2.55 23.86 3.77
N TRP A 237 -2.98 22.77 3.14
CA TRP A 237 -2.48 22.37 1.83
C TRP A 237 -2.75 23.45 0.76
N LYS A 238 -3.99 23.94 0.66
CA LYS A 238 -4.36 25.03 -0.27
C LYS A 238 -3.50 26.29 -0.07
N ASN A 239 -3.19 26.63 1.18
CA ASN A 239 -2.45 27.86 1.51
C ASN A 239 -0.94 27.74 1.29
N TYR A 240 -0.35 26.57 1.58
CA TYR A 240 1.10 26.40 1.59
C TYR A 240 1.66 25.66 0.38
N ASP A 241 0.86 24.85 -0.32
CA ASP A 241 1.24 24.19 -1.57
C ASP A 241 0.06 24.08 -2.56
N PRO A 242 -0.42 25.24 -3.08
CA PRO A 242 -1.55 25.27 -4.01
C PRO A 242 -1.27 24.58 -5.34
N GLN A 243 0.01 24.35 -5.69
CA GLN A 243 0.37 23.74 -6.97
C GLN A 243 0.14 22.23 -6.99
N SER A 244 0.31 21.55 -5.85
CA SER A 244 0.06 20.10 -5.74
C SER A 244 -1.38 19.76 -5.36
N TYR A 245 -2.17 20.74 -4.93
CA TYR A 245 -3.58 20.52 -4.58
C TYR A 245 -4.43 20.20 -5.83
N PRO A 246 -5.23 19.11 -5.85
CA PRO A 246 -5.95 18.64 -7.05
C PRO A 246 -7.12 19.52 -7.51
N ASN A 247 -7.36 20.66 -6.85
CA ASN A 247 -8.51 21.56 -7.08
C ASN A 247 -9.89 20.90 -6.92
N ASP A 248 -9.92 19.72 -6.30
CA ASP A 248 -11.12 18.91 -6.06
C ASP A 248 -10.84 17.95 -4.90
N GLU A 249 -11.52 18.12 -3.76
CA GLU A 249 -11.31 17.30 -2.56
C GLU A 249 -11.67 15.83 -2.79
N THR A 250 -12.55 15.54 -3.75
CA THR A 250 -12.93 14.15 -4.08
C THR A 250 -11.80 13.39 -4.79
N LYS A 251 -10.78 14.10 -5.28
CA LYS A 251 -9.59 13.54 -5.92
C LYS A 251 -8.41 13.41 -4.95
N ILE A 252 -8.57 13.75 -3.68
CA ILE A 252 -7.53 13.54 -2.68
C ILE A 252 -7.45 12.05 -2.38
N ASP A 253 -6.30 11.47 -2.70
CA ASP A 253 -6.00 10.09 -2.41
C ASP A 253 -5.87 9.85 -0.88
N SER A 254 -6.32 8.68 -0.41
CA SER A 254 -6.26 8.35 1.02
C SER A 254 -4.85 8.31 1.60
N PHE A 255 -3.82 7.98 0.81
CA PHE A 255 -2.42 8.05 1.20
C PHE A 255 -1.96 9.48 1.49
N ALA A 256 -2.55 10.50 0.87
CA ALA A 256 -2.24 11.90 1.19
C ALA A 256 -2.66 12.25 2.63
N LEU A 257 -3.78 11.70 3.10
CA LEU A 257 -4.24 11.88 4.49
C LEU A 257 -3.29 11.20 5.48
N TYR A 258 -2.87 9.96 5.19
CA TYR A 258 -1.87 9.28 6.00
C TYR A 258 -0.52 10.00 6.00
N ALA A 259 -0.13 10.64 4.89
CA ALA A 259 1.10 11.43 4.79
C ALA A 259 1.01 12.69 5.65
N PHE A 260 -0.13 13.39 5.63
CA PHE A 260 -0.40 14.52 6.50
C PHE A 260 -0.29 14.12 7.98
N ASP A 261 -0.99 13.06 8.38
CA ASP A 261 -0.98 12.56 9.75
C ASP A 261 0.42 12.12 10.19
N SER A 262 1.19 11.50 9.28
CA SER A 262 2.57 11.07 9.54
C SER A 262 3.50 12.25 9.79
N ALA A 263 3.38 13.32 9.00
CA ALA A 263 4.14 14.55 9.19
C ALA A 263 3.73 15.27 10.48
N TRP A 264 2.42 15.33 10.76
CA TRP A 264 1.89 15.95 11.96
C TRP A 264 2.35 15.24 13.23
N LEU A 265 2.31 13.91 13.25
CA LEU A 265 2.81 13.08 14.35
C LEU A 265 4.28 13.39 14.64
N LEU A 266 5.12 13.48 13.60
CA LEU A 266 6.54 13.78 13.75
C LEU A 266 6.75 15.18 14.36
N ILE A 267 5.99 16.17 13.90
CA ILE A 267 6.04 17.53 14.44
C ILE A 267 5.69 17.53 15.93
N LEU A 268 4.57 16.90 16.31
CA LEU A 268 4.12 16.80 17.69
C LEU A 268 5.16 16.12 18.59
N ALA A 269 5.76 15.02 18.13
CA ALA A 269 6.78 14.30 18.87
C ALA A 269 8.04 15.13 19.18
N PHE A 270 8.34 16.14 18.37
CA PHE A 270 9.46 17.07 18.61
C PHE A 270 9.05 18.35 19.35
N GLN A 271 7.77 18.52 19.68
CA GLN A 271 7.33 19.64 20.53
C GLN A 271 7.57 19.35 22.02
N GLU A 272 7.28 18.11 22.43
CA GLU A 272 7.53 17.59 23.79
C GLU A 272 9.03 17.59 24.14
#